data_AF-A0A2S5IZ84-F1
#
_entry.id   AF-A0A2S5IZ84-F1
#
_cell.length_a   1.000
_cell.length_b   1.000
_cell.length_c   1.000
_cell.angle_alpha   90.00
_cell.angle_beta   90.00
_cell.angle_gamma   90.00
#
_symmetry.space_group_name_H-M   'P 1'
#
loop_
_entity.id
_entity.type
_entity.pdbx_description
1 polymer ?
#
loop_
_entity_poly.entity_id
_entity_poly.type
_entity_poly.pdbx_seq_one_letter_code
_entity_poly.pdbx_strand_id
1 'polypeptide(L)'
;MLLTAIERAIVRFNQMATATALISALALVSACSSADYGIAALDREATAQDRLPDVVVDESVNIDSVRKVAEQDQVAYFIGTMNNEKGYCAYAVVDSDFIGGCGSGNGQLITVTPGRNTDLPQMTLVTDSYDSENLQRDNWAEVQTNILIR
;
A
#
# COMPACT_ATOMS: atom_id res chain seq x y z
N MET A 1 -41.46 -7.75 60.54
CA MET A 1 -42.29 -7.16 61.61
C MET A 1 -41.34 -6.62 62.65
N LEU A 2 -41.22 -5.34 62.97
CA LEU A 2 -41.87 -4.07 62.61
C LEU A 2 -40.75 -3.04 62.93
N LEU A 3 -40.22 -2.24 61.99
CA LEU A 3 -40.71 -0.88 61.68
C LEU A 3 -40.94 -0.04 62.97
N THR A 4 -40.37 1.16 63.18
CA THR A 4 -39.68 2.12 62.30
C THR A 4 -39.26 3.34 63.14
N ALA A 5 -38.40 4.19 62.55
CA ALA A 5 -38.48 5.65 62.58
C ALA A 5 -37.92 6.44 63.79
N ILE A 6 -37.35 7.65 63.68
CA ILE A 6 -37.01 8.58 62.57
C ILE A 6 -36.20 9.74 63.23
N GLU A 7 -35.37 10.44 62.44
CA GLU A 7 -34.84 11.82 62.65
C GLU A 7 -33.86 12.12 63.81
N ARG A 8 -32.57 12.20 63.45
CA ARG A 8 -31.82 13.44 63.69
C ARG A 8 -31.22 13.93 62.39
N ALA A 9 -31.83 15.01 61.90
CA ALA A 9 -31.32 15.83 60.83
C ALA A 9 -30.03 16.57 61.24
N ILE A 10 -29.33 17.04 60.22
CA ILE A 10 -28.30 18.09 60.23
C ILE A 10 -26.88 17.62 60.57
N VAL A 11 -26.19 17.05 59.58
CA VAL A 11 -24.74 17.27 59.43
C VAL A 11 -24.39 17.44 57.95
N ARG A 12 -24.19 18.71 57.58
CA ARG A 12 -23.12 19.30 56.75
C ARG A 12 -22.83 18.67 55.37
N PHE A 13 -23.17 19.40 54.30
CA PHE A 13 -22.32 20.37 53.59
C PHE A 13 -21.21 19.73 52.75
N ASN A 14 -21.37 19.95 51.43
CA ASN A 14 -20.41 19.85 50.33
C ASN A 14 -19.86 18.47 49.98
N GLN A 15 -20.32 17.92 48.85
CA GLN A 15 -19.44 17.66 47.69
C GLN A 15 -20.23 17.87 46.40
N MET A 16 -19.84 18.89 45.62
CA MET A 16 -20.32 19.10 44.25
C MET A 16 -19.79 17.97 43.38
N ALA A 17 -20.68 17.12 42.90
CA ALA A 17 -20.37 16.10 41.91
C ALA A 17 -20.04 16.78 40.57
N THR A 18 -18.77 16.80 40.19
CA THR A 18 -18.36 17.09 38.81
C THR A 18 -18.25 15.76 38.08
N ALA A 19 -19.30 15.40 37.36
CA ALA A 19 -19.30 14.25 36.47
C ALA A 19 -18.45 14.58 35.23
N THR A 20 -17.31 13.93 35.06
CA THR A 20 -16.56 13.95 33.80
C THR A 20 -16.72 12.59 33.14
N ALA A 21 -17.72 12.51 32.25
CA ALA A 21 -17.84 11.41 31.30
C ALA A 21 -16.74 11.57 30.24
N LEU A 22 -15.86 10.58 30.11
CA LEU A 22 -14.96 10.47 28.96
C LEU A 22 -15.28 9.22 28.17
N ILE A 23 -15.64 9.51 26.93
CA ILE A 23 -16.11 8.65 25.85
C ILE A 23 -14.93 7.85 25.31
N SER A 24 -15.10 6.55 25.08
CA SER A 24 -14.19 5.76 24.26
C SER A 24 -15.01 4.99 23.23
N ALA A 25 -15.31 5.67 22.12
CA ALA A 25 -15.88 5.05 20.94
C ALA A 25 -14.77 4.26 20.24
N LEU A 26 -14.84 2.92 20.31
CA LEU A 26 -14.01 2.07 19.46
C LEU A 26 -14.49 2.22 18.01
N ALA A 27 -13.73 2.95 17.20
CA ALA A 27 -13.87 2.92 15.76
C ALA A 27 -13.36 1.57 15.26
N LEU A 28 -14.27 0.64 15.00
CA LEU A 28 -14.01 -0.54 14.18
C LEU A 28 -13.70 -0.03 12.77
N VAL A 29 -12.43 0.00 12.42
CA VAL A 29 -12.00 0.23 11.03
C VAL A 29 -12.41 -1.02 10.26
N SER A 30 -13.57 -0.95 9.59
CA SER A 30 -13.94 -1.91 8.56
C SER A 30 -12.89 -1.83 7.47
N ALA A 31 -12.03 -2.85 7.37
CA ALA A 31 -11.12 -3.02 6.25
C ALA A 31 -11.97 -2.99 4.97
N CYS A 32 -11.72 -1.99 4.11
CA CYS A 32 -12.24 -1.99 2.75
C CYS A 32 -11.70 -3.25 2.08
N SER A 33 -12.60 -4.17 1.73
CA SER A 33 -12.28 -5.30 0.87
C SER A 33 -12.00 -4.75 -0.52
N SER A 34 -10.75 -4.37 -0.79
CA SER A 34 -10.25 -4.09 -2.14
C SER A 34 -10.40 -5.35 -2.99
N ALA A 35 -10.73 -5.18 -4.27
CA ALA A 35 -10.99 -6.27 -5.22
C ALA A 35 -9.89 -7.36 -5.21
N ASP A 36 -10.27 -8.62 -5.47
CA ASP A 36 -9.40 -9.80 -5.54
C ASP A 36 -8.20 -9.67 -6.53
N TYR A 37 -8.06 -8.57 -7.26
CA TYR A 37 -7.03 -8.32 -8.28
C TYR A 37 -6.23 -7.03 -8.02
N GLY A 38 -6.16 -6.58 -6.75
CA GLY A 38 -5.40 -5.39 -6.33
C GLY A 38 -3.88 -5.57 -6.30
N ILE A 39 -3.21 -4.53 -5.80
CA ILE A 39 -1.79 -4.52 -5.44
C ILE A 39 -1.66 -3.96 -4.02
N ALA A 40 -1.59 -4.84 -3.02
CA ALA A 40 -1.54 -4.49 -1.60
C ALA A 40 -0.34 -3.60 -1.24
N ALA A 41 0.74 -3.66 -2.03
CA ALA A 41 1.90 -2.79 -1.85
C ALA A 41 1.56 -1.29 -1.97
N LEU A 42 0.43 -0.93 -2.60
CA LEU A 42 -0.05 0.44 -2.75
C LEU A 42 -0.92 0.93 -1.57
N ASP A 43 -1.40 0.03 -0.71
CA ASP A 43 -2.34 0.35 0.38
C ASP A 43 -1.68 1.03 1.58
N ARG A 44 -0.34 1.07 1.61
CA ARG A 44 0.40 1.79 2.65
C ARG A 44 0.51 3.28 2.34
N GLU A 45 0.70 4.07 3.39
CA GLU A 45 1.05 5.48 3.25
C GLU A 45 2.37 5.68 2.50
N ALA A 46 2.44 6.78 1.75
CA ALA A 46 3.64 7.19 1.03
C ALA A 46 4.71 7.69 2.01
N THR A 47 5.96 7.45 1.66
CA THR A 47 7.17 7.89 2.36
C THR A 47 8.06 8.68 1.39
N ALA A 48 9.10 9.34 1.90
CA ALA A 48 10.04 10.06 1.05
C ALA A 48 10.78 9.18 0.03
N GLN A 49 10.91 7.87 0.30
CA GLN A 49 11.56 6.91 -0.61
C GLN A 49 10.67 6.49 -1.78
N ASP A 50 9.37 6.80 -1.72
CA ASP A 50 8.39 6.42 -2.74
C ASP A 50 8.33 7.38 -3.92
N ARG A 51 9.01 8.52 -3.81
CA ARG A 51 9.09 9.49 -4.88
C ARG A 51 9.88 8.90 -6.04
N LEU A 52 9.28 8.86 -7.23
CA LEU A 52 10.00 8.51 -8.46
C LEU A 52 11.16 9.49 -8.68
N PRO A 53 12.36 8.99 -9.02
CA PRO A 53 13.46 9.83 -9.45
C PRO A 53 13.11 10.62 -10.72
N ASP A 54 13.64 11.83 -10.85
CA ASP A 54 13.30 12.77 -11.94
C ASP A 54 13.65 12.25 -13.35
N VAL A 55 14.47 11.18 -13.46
CA VAL A 55 14.76 10.50 -14.73
C VAL A 55 13.53 9.77 -15.28
N VAL A 56 12.60 9.34 -14.42
CA VAL A 56 11.39 8.64 -14.82
C VAL A 56 10.36 9.67 -15.29
N VAL A 57 10.25 9.84 -16.60
CA VAL A 57 9.29 10.74 -17.23
C VAL A 57 8.15 9.91 -17.83
N ASP A 58 7.03 9.81 -17.10
CA ASP A 58 5.82 9.14 -17.55
C ASP A 58 4.57 9.89 -17.07
N GLU A 59 3.79 10.42 -18.01
CA GLU A 59 2.55 11.17 -17.72
C GLU A 59 1.34 10.25 -17.48
N SER A 60 1.52 8.94 -17.57
CA SER A 60 0.44 7.95 -17.41
C SER A 60 0.21 7.58 -15.95
N VAL A 61 1.21 7.74 -15.09
CA VAL A 61 1.16 7.35 -13.67
C VAL A 61 0.65 8.49 -12.79
N ASN A 62 -0.15 8.14 -11.79
CA ASN A 62 -0.46 9.04 -10.69
C ASN A 62 0.73 9.09 -9.74
N ILE A 63 1.46 10.19 -9.75
CA ILE A 63 2.72 10.34 -8.98
C ILE A 63 2.52 10.16 -7.46
N ASP A 64 1.35 10.55 -6.93
CA ASP A 64 1.05 10.45 -5.49
C ASP A 64 0.74 9.00 -5.05
N SER A 65 0.40 8.14 -6.02
CA SER A 65 0.14 6.72 -5.77
C SER A 65 1.41 5.88 -5.70
N VAL A 66 2.56 6.41 -6.14
CA VAL A 66 3.76 5.59 -6.31
C VAL A 66 4.24 5.08 -4.96
N ARG A 67 4.69 3.82 -4.94
CA ARG A 67 5.40 3.18 -3.84
C ARG A 67 6.67 2.54 -4.39
N LYS A 68 7.80 2.78 -3.74
CA LYS A 68 8.98 1.95 -3.86
C LYS A 68 8.72 0.65 -3.12
N VAL A 69 8.76 -0.47 -3.82
CA VAL A 69 8.38 -1.78 -3.26
C VAL A 69 9.58 -2.65 -2.96
N ALA A 70 10.71 -2.44 -3.65
CA ALA A 70 11.93 -3.18 -3.41
C ALA A 70 13.17 -2.42 -3.86
N GLU A 71 14.32 -2.90 -3.41
CA GLU A 71 15.63 -2.58 -3.98
C GLU A 71 16.48 -3.84 -3.96
N GLN A 72 17.03 -4.21 -5.12
CA GLN A 72 17.90 -5.37 -5.27
C GLN A 72 18.97 -5.05 -6.30
N ASP A 73 20.23 -5.42 -6.02
CA ASP A 73 21.35 -5.23 -6.95
C ASP A 73 21.47 -3.79 -7.49
N GLN A 74 21.23 -2.80 -6.61
CA GLN A 74 21.23 -1.35 -6.90
C GLN A 74 20.09 -0.87 -7.81
N VAL A 75 19.14 -1.75 -8.15
CA VAL A 75 17.92 -1.41 -8.88
C VAL A 75 16.78 -1.17 -7.91
N ALA A 76 16.18 0.01 -7.96
CA ALA A 76 14.99 0.36 -7.20
C ALA A 76 13.73 0.07 -8.02
N TYR A 77 12.77 -0.64 -7.41
CA TYR A 77 11.51 -1.02 -8.06
C TYR A 77 10.35 -0.22 -7.49
N PHE A 78 9.55 0.36 -8.38
CA PHE A 78 8.42 1.20 -8.04
C PHE A 78 7.15 0.68 -8.71
N ILE A 79 6.01 0.83 -8.03
CA ILE A 79 4.67 0.58 -8.57
C ILE A 79 3.81 1.81 -8.31
N GLY A 80 2.89 2.13 -9.22
CA GLY A 80 1.86 3.14 -9.00
C GLY A 80 0.56 2.79 -9.73
N THR A 81 -0.51 3.53 -9.47
CA THR A 81 -1.73 3.47 -10.27
C THR A 81 -1.61 4.38 -11.48
N MET A 82 -2.30 4.04 -12.57
CA MET A 82 -2.46 4.96 -13.70
C MET A 82 -3.35 6.14 -13.30
N ASN A 83 -3.19 7.29 -13.96
CA ASN A 83 -3.99 8.50 -13.74
C ASN A 83 -5.50 8.30 -13.94
N ASN A 84 -5.89 7.31 -14.74
CA ASN A 84 -7.29 6.95 -14.96
C ASN A 84 -7.83 5.91 -13.96
N GLU A 85 -7.00 5.46 -13.01
CA GLU A 85 -7.29 4.46 -11.97
C GLU A 85 -7.70 3.08 -12.52
N LYS A 86 -7.48 2.81 -13.80
CA LYS A 86 -7.88 1.56 -14.48
C LYS A 86 -6.73 0.57 -14.69
N GLY A 87 -5.57 0.86 -14.13
CA GLY A 87 -4.38 0.03 -14.29
C GLY A 87 -3.27 0.46 -13.37
N TYR A 88 -2.13 -0.21 -13.53
CA TYR A 88 -0.96 -0.02 -12.71
C TYR A 88 0.28 0.14 -13.58
N CYS A 89 1.26 0.85 -13.05
CA CYS A 89 2.55 1.09 -13.66
C CYS A 89 3.64 0.47 -12.80
N ALA A 90 4.70 -0.03 -13.43
CA ALA A 90 5.89 -0.48 -12.74
C ALA A 90 7.15 0.12 -13.39
N TYR A 91 8.15 0.42 -12.56
CA TYR A 91 9.42 0.97 -12.97
C TYR A 91 10.58 0.26 -12.26
N ALA A 92 11.65 -0.02 -12.98
CA ALA A 92 12.94 -0.41 -12.44
C ALA A 92 13.95 0.71 -12.77
N VAL A 93 14.60 1.26 -11.75
CA VAL A 93 15.43 2.46 -11.86
C VAL A 93 16.82 2.20 -11.28
N VAL A 94 17.86 2.59 -12.01
CA VAL A 94 19.26 2.56 -11.56
C VAL A 94 19.96 3.85 -11.99
N ASP A 95 20.58 4.57 -11.05
CA ASP A 95 21.24 5.85 -11.28
C ASP A 95 20.43 6.83 -12.16
N SER A 96 20.82 6.96 -13.43
CA SER A 96 20.22 7.84 -14.45
C SER A 96 19.56 7.07 -15.59
N ASP A 97 19.15 5.82 -15.36
CA ASP A 97 18.48 4.96 -16.33
C ASP A 97 17.25 4.29 -15.71
N PHE A 98 16.27 3.98 -16.54
CA PHE A 98 15.07 3.27 -16.09
C PHE A 98 14.43 2.49 -17.23
N ILE A 99 13.70 1.44 -16.84
CA ILE A 99 12.67 0.82 -17.68
C ILE A 99 11.34 0.88 -16.94
N GLY A 100 10.25 1.00 -17.68
CA GLY A 100 8.94 0.94 -17.06
C GLY A 100 7.81 0.96 -18.07
N GLY A 101 6.61 0.79 -17.56
CA GLY A 101 5.39 0.82 -18.36
C GLY A 101 4.16 0.55 -17.51
N CYS A 102 3.00 0.79 -18.12
CA CYS A 102 1.71 0.60 -17.48
C CYS A 102 0.88 -0.44 -18.21
N GLY A 103 0.04 -1.15 -17.46
CA GLY A 103 -0.87 -2.17 -17.95
C GLY A 103 -2.17 -2.20 -17.15
N SER A 104 -3.18 -2.83 -17.73
CA SER A 104 -4.50 -3.01 -17.09
C SER A 104 -5.01 -4.43 -17.34
N GLY A 105 -6.00 -4.85 -16.56
CA GLY A 105 -6.54 -6.21 -16.58
C GLY A 105 -6.30 -6.92 -15.25
N ASN A 106 -6.32 -8.26 -15.31
CA ASN A 106 -6.13 -9.13 -14.15
C ASN A 106 -4.92 -10.03 -14.39
N GLY A 107 -4.22 -10.43 -13.33
CA GLY A 107 -3.08 -11.33 -13.43
C GLY A 107 -1.79 -10.60 -13.83
N GLN A 108 -1.16 -11.01 -14.93
CA GLN A 108 0.05 -10.37 -15.44
C GLN A 108 -0.28 -9.10 -16.24
N LEU A 109 0.09 -7.94 -15.70
CA LEU A 109 -0.37 -6.64 -16.16
C LEU A 109 0.51 -6.04 -17.25
N ILE A 110 1.82 -6.08 -17.04
CA ILE A 110 2.81 -5.53 -17.97
C ILE A 110 4.11 -6.31 -17.85
N THR A 111 4.78 -6.51 -18.97
CA THR A 111 6.15 -6.99 -19.05
C THR A 111 6.97 -6.00 -19.85
N VAL A 112 8.01 -5.45 -19.23
CA VAL A 112 8.90 -4.45 -19.81
C VAL A 112 10.22 -5.12 -20.13
N THR A 113 10.62 -5.06 -21.40
CA THR A 113 11.92 -5.59 -21.84
C THR A 113 12.91 -4.44 -21.98
N PRO A 114 14.10 -4.51 -21.36
CA PRO A 114 15.14 -3.49 -21.53
C PRO A 114 15.59 -3.35 -22.99
N GLY A 115 16.02 -2.14 -23.34
CA GLY A 115 16.70 -1.89 -24.61
C GLY A 115 18.14 -2.47 -24.61
N ARG A 116 18.81 -2.41 -25.76
CA ARG A 116 20.18 -2.99 -25.92
C ARG A 116 21.29 -2.29 -25.12
N ASN A 117 21.02 -1.12 -24.53
CA ASN A 117 22.03 -0.25 -23.92
C ASN A 117 21.85 -0.12 -22.39
N THR A 118 21.13 -1.04 -21.77
CA THR A 118 20.90 -1.04 -20.31
C THR A 118 21.12 -2.44 -19.77
N ASP A 119 21.65 -2.52 -18.55
CA ASP A 119 21.83 -3.75 -17.80
C ASP A 119 20.63 -4.05 -16.87
N LEU A 120 19.58 -3.22 -16.92
CA LEU A 120 18.35 -3.45 -16.18
C LEU A 120 17.72 -4.78 -16.60
N PRO A 121 17.25 -5.61 -15.65
CA PRO A 121 16.63 -6.89 -15.99
C PRO A 121 15.29 -6.65 -16.66
N GLN A 122 14.80 -7.64 -17.39
CA GLN A 122 13.41 -7.64 -17.82
C GLN A 122 12.50 -7.76 -16.58
N MET A 123 11.45 -6.97 -16.53
CA MET A 123 10.56 -6.87 -15.37
C MET A 123 9.12 -7.17 -15.77
N THR A 124 8.37 -7.82 -14.88
CA THR A 124 6.93 -7.97 -15.02
C THR A 124 6.21 -7.62 -13.73
N LEU A 125 5.05 -6.97 -13.89
CA LEU A 125 4.13 -6.66 -12.80
C LEU A 125 2.92 -7.60 -12.85
N VAL A 126 2.53 -8.15 -11.71
CA VAL A 126 1.37 -9.04 -11.57
C VAL A 126 0.47 -8.59 -10.41
N THR A 127 -0.83 -8.89 -10.47
CA THR A 127 -1.79 -8.64 -9.36
C THR A 127 -1.58 -9.59 -8.19
N ASP A 128 -2.08 -9.25 -7.00
CA ASP A 128 -1.88 -10.07 -5.77
C ASP A 128 -2.38 -11.51 -5.90
N SER A 129 -3.46 -11.74 -6.64
CA SER A 129 -4.03 -13.07 -6.86
C SER A 129 -3.37 -13.87 -7.99
N TYR A 130 -2.33 -13.33 -8.62
CA TYR A 130 -1.65 -14.04 -9.71
C TYR A 130 -0.78 -15.16 -9.17
N ASP A 131 -1.01 -16.38 -9.67
CA ASP A 131 -0.13 -17.52 -9.43
C ASP A 131 1.12 -17.42 -10.32
N SER A 132 2.27 -17.15 -9.69
CA SER A 132 3.53 -16.93 -10.36
C SER A 132 4.29 -18.21 -10.74
N GLU A 133 3.75 -19.41 -10.49
CA GLU A 133 4.41 -20.69 -10.79
C GLU A 133 4.86 -20.81 -12.25
N ASN A 134 4.04 -20.36 -13.21
CA ASN A 134 4.41 -20.41 -14.63
C ASN A 134 5.58 -19.48 -14.96
N LEU A 135 5.61 -18.28 -14.36
CA LEU A 135 6.73 -17.35 -14.54
C LEU A 135 8.01 -17.93 -13.92
N GLN A 136 7.91 -18.51 -12.74
CA GLN A 136 9.06 -19.14 -12.08
C GLN A 136 9.64 -20.30 -12.91
N ARG A 137 8.77 -21.12 -13.53
CA ARG A 137 9.18 -22.16 -14.49
C ARG A 137 9.88 -21.58 -15.73
N ASP A 138 9.54 -20.36 -16.11
CA ASP A 138 10.15 -19.60 -17.20
C ASP A 138 11.37 -18.78 -16.75
N ASN A 139 11.94 -19.11 -15.59
CA ASN A 139 13.12 -18.49 -14.97
C ASN A 139 12.94 -17.04 -14.51
N TRP A 140 11.72 -16.62 -14.21
CA TRP A 140 11.49 -15.38 -13.51
C TRP A 140 11.74 -15.55 -12.01
N ALA A 141 12.46 -14.62 -11.40
CA ALA A 141 12.68 -14.55 -9.97
C ALA A 141 11.80 -13.47 -9.36
N GLU A 142 11.12 -13.77 -8.25
CA GLU A 142 10.38 -12.77 -7.48
C GLU A 142 11.36 -11.92 -6.68
N VAL A 143 11.30 -10.60 -6.88
CA VAL A 143 12.08 -9.61 -6.11
C VAL A 143 11.32 -9.23 -4.84
N GLN A 144 10.01 -9.04 -5.01
CA GLN A 144 9.01 -8.74 -4.00
C GLN A 144 7.66 -9.17 -4.59
N THR A 145 6.66 -9.35 -3.73
CA THR A 145 5.26 -9.53 -4.16
C THR A 145 4.91 -8.56 -5.31
N ASN A 146 4.26 -9.10 -6.34
CA ASN A 146 3.88 -8.42 -7.59
C ASN A 146 5.00 -8.14 -8.60
N ILE A 147 6.29 -8.13 -8.21
CA ILE A 147 7.41 -7.83 -9.11
C ILE A 147 8.31 -9.04 -9.30
N LEU A 148 8.41 -9.47 -10.56
CA LEU A 148 9.35 -10.51 -10.97
C LEU A 148 10.31 -9.98 -12.03
N ILE A 149 11.54 -10.49 -12.02
CA ILE A 149 12.60 -10.12 -12.95
C ILE A 149 13.27 -11.32 -13.62
N ARG A 150 13.91 -11.09 -14.78
CA ARG A 150 14.78 -12.05 -15.46
C ARG A 150 15.87 -11.38 -16.30
#